data_AF-A0A0G1QX91-F1
#
_entry.id   AF-A0A0G1QX91-F1
#
_cell.length_a   1.000
_cell.length_b   1.000
_cell.length_c   1.000
_cell.angle_alpha   90.00
_cell.angle_beta   90.00
_cell.angle_gamma   90.00
#
_symmetry.space_group_name_H-M   'P 1'
#
loop_
_entity.id
_entity.type
_entity.pdbx_description
1 polymer ?
#
loop_
_entity_poly.entity_id
_entity_poly.type
_entity_poly.pdbx_seq_one_letter_code
_entity_poly.pdbx_strand_id
1 'polypeptide(L)'
;MPKAEIKTKNGSVITVEGTQSEVAEFIVKFGDFSSVAVGKQKKLRLQPSGKTPLKASPVTLIAELIDGGFFKKPKGLGVIKIALEEHGHYYPVTTLSTTMLRFVRKHEVRRIKDKKRWLYVG
;
A
#
# COMPACT_ATOMS: atom_id res chain seq x y z
N MET A 1 46.74 -14.12 14.88
CA MET A 1 45.61 -13.78 13.99
C MET A 1 44.40 -14.58 14.47
N PRO A 2 43.37 -13.96 15.08
CA PRO A 2 42.18 -14.69 15.50
C PRO A 2 41.38 -15.18 14.28
N LYS A 3 40.87 -16.41 14.37
CA LYS A 3 40.15 -17.10 13.31
C LYS A 3 38.84 -17.61 13.88
N ALA A 4 37.72 -17.29 13.23
CA ALA A 4 36.41 -17.79 13.59
C ALA A 4 35.83 -18.63 12.44
N GLU A 5 35.35 -19.82 12.78
CA GLU A 5 34.65 -20.72 11.86
C GLU A 5 33.19 -20.80 12.29
N ILE A 6 32.26 -20.35 11.43
CA ILE A 6 30.82 -20.37 11.72
C ILE A 6 30.14 -21.32 10.73
N LYS A 7 29.45 -22.32 11.27
CA LYS A 7 28.62 -23.25 10.51
C LYS A 7 27.17 -22.78 10.54
N THR A 8 26.64 -22.39 9.37
CA THR A 8 25.24 -21.94 9.24
C THR A 8 24.32 -23.15 9.05
N LYS A 9 23.04 -23.07 9.47
CA LYS A 9 22.02 -24.13 9.29
C LYS A 9 21.84 -24.60 7.83
N ASN A 10 22.26 -23.78 6.86
CA ASN A 10 22.21 -24.09 5.43
C ASN A 10 23.45 -24.86 4.92
N GLY A 11 24.34 -25.32 5.82
CA GLY A 11 25.55 -26.09 5.48
C GLY A 11 26.73 -25.26 4.97
N SER A 12 26.60 -23.93 4.88
CA SER A 12 27.70 -23.04 4.50
C SER A 12 28.68 -22.83 5.66
N VAL A 13 29.97 -23.03 5.38
CA VAL A 13 31.08 -22.77 6.30
C VAL A 13 31.68 -21.43 5.94
N ILE A 14 31.53 -20.45 6.82
CA ILE A 14 32.11 -19.11 6.64
C ILE A 14 33.33 -19.01 7.56
N THR A 15 34.49 -18.77 6.95
CA THR A 15 35.75 -18.51 7.66
C THR A 15 35.99 -17.01 7.69
N VAL A 16 36.08 -16.42 8.89
CA VAL A 16 36.36 -15.01 9.08
C VAL A 16 37.74 -14.87 9.72
N GLU A 17 38.64 -14.17 9.04
CA GLU A 17 40.00 -13.86 9.48
C GLU A 17 40.13 -12.33 9.56
N GLY A 18 40.45 -11.81 10.74
CA GLY A 18 40.47 -10.36 10.99
C GLY A 18 40.99 -10.02 12.37
N THR A 19 40.84 -8.76 12.78
CA THR A 19 41.19 -8.32 14.14
C THR A 19 40.11 -8.74 15.16
N GLN A 20 40.48 -8.86 16.43
CA GLN A 20 39.56 -9.35 17.48
C GLN A 20 38.27 -8.53 17.57
N SER A 21 38.35 -7.22 17.33
CA SER A 21 37.19 -6.31 17.32
C SER A 21 36.23 -6.59 16.16
N GLU A 22 36.74 -6.87 14.96
CA GLU A 22 35.92 -7.13 13.77
C GLU A 22 35.20 -8.47 13.85
N VAL A 23 35.87 -9.49 14.40
CA VAL A 23 35.29 -10.82 14.61
C VAL A 23 34.16 -10.75 15.64
N ALA A 24 34.31 -9.96 16.70
CA ALA A 24 33.28 -9.77 17.72
C ALA A 24 32.03 -9.05 17.17
N GLU A 25 32.23 -7.97 16.41
CA GLU A 25 31.11 -7.27 15.74
C GLU A 25 30.34 -8.19 14.78
N PHE A 26 31.05 -9.05 14.07
CA PHE A 26 30.45 -9.97 13.13
C PHE A 26 29.58 -11.03 13.84
N ILE A 27 30.05 -11.56 14.98
CA ILE A 27 29.31 -12.53 15.78
C ILE A 27 28.02 -11.91 16.34
N VAL A 28 28.06 -10.64 16.81
CA VAL A 28 26.85 -9.95 17.29
C VAL A 28 25.84 -9.76 16.17
N LYS A 29 26.28 -9.31 14.98
CA LYS A 29 25.39 -9.08 13.83
C LYS A 29 24.77 -10.37 13.26
N PHE A 30 25.44 -11.52 13.41
CA PHE A 30 24.96 -12.80 12.88
C PHE A 30 24.32 -13.74 13.92
N GLY A 31 24.56 -13.54 15.22
CA GLY A 31 24.01 -14.38 16.31
C GLY A 31 22.49 -14.31 16.46
N ASP A 32 21.88 -13.21 16.03
CA ASP A 32 20.44 -12.94 16.20
C ASP A 32 19.53 -13.73 15.25
N PHE A 33 20.07 -14.51 14.30
CA PHE A 33 19.26 -15.32 13.37
C PHE A 33 18.84 -16.70 13.91
N SER A 34 19.17 -17.04 15.17
CA SER A 34 18.98 -18.42 15.66
C SER A 34 17.71 -18.70 16.47
N SER A 35 16.85 -17.71 16.76
CA SER A 35 15.58 -17.95 17.46
C SER A 35 14.45 -16.96 17.12
N VAL A 36 13.92 -17.03 15.89
CA VAL A 36 12.54 -16.59 15.67
C VAL A 36 11.66 -17.84 15.68
N ALA A 37 11.17 -18.17 16.89
CA ALA A 37 10.06 -19.08 17.05
C ALA A 37 8.90 -18.59 16.18
N VAL A 38 8.34 -19.49 15.38
CA VAL A 38 7.15 -19.24 14.54
C VAL A 38 5.93 -19.15 15.45
N GLY A 39 5.84 -18.05 16.20
CA GLY A 39 4.57 -17.57 16.74
C GLY A 39 3.74 -17.04 15.57
N LYS A 40 2.45 -17.38 15.53
CA LYS A 40 1.48 -16.83 14.56
C LYS A 40 1.42 -15.31 14.71
N GLN A 41 2.31 -14.60 14.03
CA GLN A 41 2.26 -13.15 13.94
C GLN A 41 1.08 -12.81 13.03
N LYS A 42 0.04 -12.21 13.61
CA LYS A 42 -0.88 -11.35 12.86
C LYS A 42 -0.01 -10.46 11.99
N LYS A 43 -0.12 -10.57 10.67
CA LYS A 43 0.54 -9.64 9.74
C LYS A 43 0.03 -8.25 10.07
N LEU A 44 0.77 -7.54 10.92
CA LEU A 44 0.71 -6.09 11.02
C LEU A 44 1.09 -5.62 9.61
N ARG A 45 0.04 -5.24 8.89
CA ARG A 45 0.12 -4.70 7.55
C ARG A 45 0.86 -3.38 7.69
N LEU A 46 2.19 -3.44 7.59
CA LEU A 46 3.05 -2.28 7.42
C LEU A 46 2.48 -1.53 6.22
N GLN A 47 1.76 -0.44 6.50
CA GLN A 47 1.39 0.50 5.45
C GLN A 47 2.70 1.13 5.03
N PRO A 48 3.16 0.96 3.78
CA PRO A 48 4.28 1.75 3.31
C PRO A 48 3.83 3.21 3.30
N SER A 49 4.24 3.95 4.33
CA SER A 49 4.28 5.41 4.36
C SER A 49 5.37 5.90 3.40
N GLY A 50 5.21 5.53 2.13
CA GLY A 50 6.05 5.95 1.03
C GLY A 50 5.14 6.46 -0.06
N LYS A 51 5.17 7.77 -0.29
CA LYS A 51 4.56 8.40 -1.47
C LYS A 51 5.36 7.98 -2.71
N THR A 52 5.34 6.70 -3.08
CA THR A 52 5.68 6.29 -4.44
C THR A 52 4.62 6.88 -5.36
N PRO A 53 4.98 7.44 -6.53
CA PRO A 53 3.99 7.96 -7.48
C PRO A 53 3.07 6.81 -7.85
N LEU A 54 1.87 6.81 -7.27
CA LEU A 54 0.86 5.80 -7.53
C LEU A 54 0.54 5.95 -9.01
N LYS A 55 0.78 4.89 -9.79
CA LYS A 55 0.31 4.78 -11.16
C LYS A 55 -1.15 5.23 -11.19
N ALA A 56 -1.52 6.08 -12.16
CA ALA A 56 -2.87 6.62 -12.29
C ALA A 56 -3.90 5.48 -12.27
N SER A 57 -4.55 5.33 -11.12
CA SER A 57 -5.54 4.32 -10.86
C SER A 57 -6.89 5.03 -10.76
N PRO A 58 -8.00 4.38 -11.15
CA PRO A 58 -9.34 4.94 -10.91
C PRO A 58 -9.54 5.39 -9.46
N VAL A 59 -8.92 4.69 -8.50
CA VAL A 59 -8.99 5.05 -7.09
C VAL A 59 -8.28 6.36 -6.80
N THR A 60 -7.05 6.55 -7.30
CA THR A 60 -6.27 7.77 -7.01
C THR A 60 -6.87 8.99 -7.69
N LEU A 61 -7.32 8.84 -8.93
CA LEU A 61 -7.94 9.93 -9.69
C LEU A 61 -9.28 10.38 -9.07
N ILE A 62 -10.09 9.43 -8.59
CA ILE A 62 -11.33 9.77 -7.88
C ILE A 62 -11.02 10.41 -6.52
N ALA A 63 -9.98 9.97 -5.82
CA ALA A 63 -9.55 10.61 -4.57
C ALA A 63 -9.14 12.07 -4.81
N GLU A 64 -8.38 12.35 -5.86
CA GLU A 64 -8.03 13.73 -6.26
C GLU A 64 -9.27 14.58 -6.60
N LEU A 65 -10.29 14.00 -7.25
CA LEU A 65 -11.57 14.69 -7.48
C LEU A 65 -12.33 14.98 -6.18
N ILE A 66 -12.28 14.07 -5.20
CA ILE A 66 -12.87 14.27 -3.87
C ILE A 66 -12.15 15.41 -3.14
N ASP A 67 -10.83 15.37 -3.11
CA ASP A 67 -9.99 16.39 -2.48
C ASP A 67 -10.15 17.76 -3.15
N GLY A 68 -10.33 17.79 -4.48
CA GLY A 68 -10.65 18.99 -5.25
C GLY A 68 -12.07 19.55 -5.02
N GLY A 69 -12.90 18.89 -4.22
CA GLY A 69 -14.25 19.36 -3.89
C GLY A 69 -15.27 19.18 -5.02
N PHE A 70 -15.02 18.25 -5.96
CA PHE A 70 -15.94 17.96 -7.07
C PHE A 70 -17.33 17.51 -6.59
N PHE A 71 -17.38 16.84 -5.43
CA PHE A 71 -18.59 16.27 -4.84
C PHE A 71 -19.35 17.22 -3.89
N LYS A 72 -19.00 18.51 -3.86
CA LYS A 72 -19.77 19.55 -3.12
C LYS A 72 -21.24 19.62 -3.55
N LYS A 73 -21.52 19.28 -4.82
CA LYS A 73 -22.87 19.14 -5.36
C LYS A 73 -23.11 17.66 -5.67
N PRO A 74 -24.33 17.12 -5.49
CA PRO A 74 -24.63 15.73 -5.85
C PRO A 74 -24.30 15.43 -7.32
N LYS A 75 -23.39 14.48 -7.56
CA LYS A 75 -22.97 14.07 -8.92
C LYS A 75 -23.35 12.63 -9.21
N GLY A 76 -23.79 12.36 -10.45
CA GLY A 76 -24.04 11.01 -10.94
C GLY A 76 -22.79 10.40 -11.58
N LEU A 77 -22.80 9.07 -11.78
CA LEU A 77 -21.69 8.34 -12.42
C LEU A 77 -21.33 8.88 -13.81
N GLY A 78 -22.32 9.33 -14.59
CA GLY A 78 -22.06 9.90 -15.92
C GLY A 78 -21.22 11.19 -15.86
N VAL A 79 -21.45 12.04 -14.87
CA VAL A 79 -20.68 13.29 -14.70
C VAL A 79 -19.28 13.00 -14.21
N ILE A 80 -19.11 12.01 -13.34
CA ILE A 80 -17.79 11.54 -12.88
C ILE A 80 -17.00 10.96 -14.05
N LYS A 81 -17.64 10.19 -14.93
CA LYS A 81 -17.04 9.66 -16.15
C LYS A 81 -16.51 10.79 -17.04
N ILE A 82 -17.34 11.78 -17.33
CA ILE A 82 -16.96 12.93 -18.18
C ILE A 82 -15.76 13.66 -17.57
N ALA A 83 -15.78 13.94 -16.26
CA ALA A 83 -14.66 14.60 -15.59
C ALA A 83 -13.34 13.80 -15.72
N LEU A 84 -13.39 12.47 -15.56
CA LEU A 84 -12.20 11.63 -15.75
C LEU A 84 -11.75 11.60 -17.22
N GLU A 85 -12.68 11.62 -18.17
CA GLU A 85 -12.37 11.69 -19.60
C GLU A 85 -11.72 13.02 -19.99
N GLU A 86 -12.14 14.14 -19.38
CA GLU A 86 -11.50 15.46 -19.54
C GLU A 86 -10.04 15.44 -19.03
N HIS A 87 -9.74 14.64 -18.02
CA HIS A 87 -8.38 14.41 -17.53
C HIS A 87 -7.60 13.34 -18.34
N GLY A 88 -8.16 12.84 -19.45
CA GLY A 88 -7.51 11.85 -20.33
C GLY A 88 -7.65 10.40 -19.86
N HIS A 89 -8.54 10.12 -18.90
CA HIS A 89 -8.73 8.79 -18.33
C HIS A 89 -10.09 8.20 -18.69
N TYR A 90 -10.08 7.22 -19.59
CA TYR A 90 -11.28 6.53 -20.05
C TYR A 90 -11.54 5.28 -19.23
N TYR A 91 -12.64 5.26 -18.49
CA TYR A 91 -13.08 4.10 -17.72
C TYR A 91 -14.55 3.75 -18.00
N PRO A 92 -14.88 2.45 -18.05
CA PRO A 92 -16.27 2.03 -18.15
C PRO A 92 -17.01 2.33 -16.84
N VAL A 93 -18.32 2.61 -16.95
CA VAL A 93 -19.17 2.97 -15.81
C VAL A 93 -19.22 1.86 -14.75
N THR A 94 -19.07 0.60 -15.14
CA THR A 94 -19.00 -0.57 -14.24
C THR A 94 -17.76 -0.52 -13.33
N THR A 95 -16.61 -0.08 -13.84
CA THR A 95 -15.39 0.12 -13.04
C THR A 95 -15.55 1.32 -12.10
N LEU A 96 -16.18 2.39 -12.56
CA LEU A 96 -16.45 3.57 -11.72
C LEU A 96 -17.45 3.26 -10.61
N SER A 97 -18.49 2.46 -10.87
CA SER A 97 -19.51 2.11 -9.87
C SER A 97 -18.92 1.30 -8.71
N THR A 98 -18.08 0.32 -9.00
CA THR A 98 -17.39 -0.50 -7.99
C THR A 98 -16.40 0.31 -7.17
N THR A 99 -15.69 1.24 -7.83
CA THR A 99 -14.73 2.13 -7.16
C THR A 99 -15.44 3.13 -6.25
N MET A 100 -16.51 3.77 -6.72
CA MET A 100 -17.32 4.69 -5.90
C MET A 100 -17.93 4.00 -4.68
N LEU A 101 -18.41 2.76 -4.82
CA LEU A 101 -18.91 1.99 -3.67
C LEU A 101 -17.86 1.76 -2.59
N ARG A 102 -16.58 1.65 -2.98
CA ARG A 102 -15.47 1.55 -2.01
C ARG A 102 -15.32 2.85 -1.22
N PHE A 103 -15.39 4.00 -1.89
CA PHE A 103 -15.36 5.31 -1.23
C PHE A 103 -16.55 5.53 -0.29
N VAL A 104 -17.73 5.05 -0.68
CA VAL A 104 -18.91 5.08 0.19
C VAL A 104 -18.72 4.24 1.45
N ARG A 105 -18.17 3.04 1.33
CA ARG A 105 -17.87 2.17 2.49
C ARG A 105 -16.81 2.75 3.42
N LYS A 106 -15.90 3.58 2.89
CA LYS A 106 -14.89 4.28 3.66
C LYS A 106 -15.38 5.59 4.27
N HIS A 107 -16.64 5.97 4.04
CA HIS A 107 -17.21 7.24 4.48
C HIS A 107 -16.54 8.50 3.88
N GLU A 108 -15.79 8.36 2.79
CA GLU A 108 -15.18 9.49 2.07
C GLU A 108 -16.22 10.20 1.19
N VAL A 109 -17.27 9.49 0.76
CA VAL A 109 -18.37 10.03 -0.05
C VAL A 109 -19.69 9.39 0.41
N ARG A 110 -20.76 10.14 0.45
CA ARG A 110 -22.13 9.64 0.73
C ARG A 110 -22.91 9.47 -0.57
N ARG A 111 -23.92 8.61 -0.54
CA ARG A 111 -24.80 8.36 -1.68
C ARG A 111 -26.24 8.72 -1.34
N ILE A 112 -26.86 9.54 -2.17
CA ILE A 112 -28.25 9.98 -2.03
C ILE A 112 -29.05 9.43 -3.21
N LYS A 113 -30.29 9.01 -2.95
CA LYS A 113 -31.22 8.60 -4.00
C LYS A 113 -32.04 9.81 -4.44
N ASP A 114 -31.90 10.21 -5.70
CA ASP A 114 -32.68 11.30 -6.30
C ASP A 114 -33.37 10.79 -7.56
N LYS A 115 -34.69 11.00 -7.67
CA LYS A 115 -35.51 10.65 -8.86
C LYS A 115 -35.15 9.32 -9.52
N LYS A 116 -35.01 8.25 -8.71
CA LYS A 116 -34.64 6.87 -9.10
C LYS A 116 -33.16 6.64 -9.49
N ARG A 117 -32.28 7.62 -9.33
CA ARG A 117 -30.84 7.52 -9.58
C ARG A 117 -30.06 7.69 -8.29
N TRP A 118 -28.87 7.11 -8.25
CA TRP A 118 -27.95 7.31 -7.14
C TRP A 118 -26.95 8.41 -7.48
N LEU A 119 -26.89 9.42 -6.62
CA LEU A 119 -25.96 10.53 -6.68
C LEU A 119 -24.96 10.42 -5.53
N TYR A 120 -23.78 10.96 -5.74
CA TYR A 120 -22.67 10.96 -4.79
C TYR A 120 -22.42 12.39 -4.30
N VAL A 121 -22.23 12.55 -2.99
CA VAL A 121 -21.97 13.84 -2.32
C VAL A 121 -20.87 13.64 -1.29
N GLY A 122 -19.89 14.52 -1.26
CA GLY A 122 -18.72 14.50 -0.35
C GLY A 122 -18.91 15.46 0.80
#